data_AF-A0A3S5BRT0-F1
#
_entry.id   AF-A0A3S5BRT0-F1
#
_cell.length_a   1.000
_cell.length_b   1.000
_cell.length_c   1.000
_cell.angle_alpha   90.00
_cell.angle_beta   90.00
_cell.angle_gamma   90.00
#
_symmetry.space_group_name_H-M   'P 1'
#
loop_
_entity.id
_entity.type
_entity.pdbx_description
1 polymer ?
#
loop_
_entity_poly.entity_id
_entity_poly.type
_entity_poly.pdbx_seq_one_letter_code
_entity_poly.pdbx_strand_id
1 'polypeptide(L)'
;MVHPQTFRLYLASITFHVSLPLGHPWGSTIEKSPRSDMLEQRIDILLSETTRAAYNNVARGLFESDKLVFSFLLCVQILRQAGQIDSASWSYLLTGAAGADRQRPEQPASTRAWLLPRQWRQLVDLAYNVPEPFKTLPDDIQRAHVWITIETKISTSTSISLASDSVSRSAAASSPSTTDEEDHPDASVPIATVCAVETGSDEVTNTVFRLDLTPEGLYTQDEPNWDAKLTGFQKLLVVASVCEERLVQAVTEFVRSSLGQQFTEPPSTDLSLLYEDMNNVTPLIFVLSTGSDPMSQFQRFAKEMNYSDRVQAVSLGQGQGPMAEKLMEVAVRSGDWIFLQVGLTFCSIHVLLFDSPAYNLALTSIFRRLSLLVTMLV
;
A
#
# COMPACT_ATOMS: atom_id res chain seq x y z
N MET A 1 22.84 18.22 -0.43
CA MET A 1 22.50 16.81 -0.73
C MET A 1 21.34 16.37 0.16
N VAL A 2 20.13 16.26 -0.40
CA VAL A 2 18.95 15.75 0.31
C VAL A 2 19.02 14.24 0.36
N HIS A 3 18.89 13.64 1.55
CA HIS A 3 18.90 12.19 1.73
C HIS A 3 17.74 11.54 0.93
N PRO A 4 17.91 10.37 0.29
CA PRO A 4 16.87 9.73 -0.53
C PRO A 4 15.53 9.56 0.19
N GLN A 5 15.54 9.30 1.50
CA GLN A 5 14.32 9.21 2.32
C GLN A 5 13.63 10.57 2.53
N THR A 6 14.40 11.65 2.66
CA THR A 6 13.87 13.02 2.75
C THR A 6 13.26 13.45 1.42
N PHE A 7 13.86 13.03 0.29
CA PHE A 7 13.30 13.23 -1.04
C PHE A 7 11.98 12.46 -1.24
N ARG A 8 11.89 11.21 -0.76
CA ARG A 8 10.64 10.42 -0.76
C ARG A 8 9.52 11.09 0.03
N LEU A 9 9.82 11.55 1.25
CA LEU A 9 8.84 12.26 2.10
C LEU A 9 8.41 13.60 1.49
N TYR A 10 9.31 14.29 0.81
CA TYR A 10 9.02 15.57 0.16
C TYR A 10 8.16 15.41 -1.10
N LEU A 11 8.43 14.40 -1.93
CA LEU A 11 7.59 14.07 -3.07
C LEU A 11 6.21 13.57 -2.65
N ALA A 12 6.15 12.70 -1.63
CA ALA A 12 4.88 12.29 -1.04
C ALA A 12 4.09 13.50 -0.51
N SER A 13 4.76 14.44 0.15
CA SER A 13 4.14 15.69 0.63
C SER A 13 3.65 16.60 -0.50
N ILE A 14 4.38 16.70 -1.63
CA ILE A 14 3.96 17.44 -2.82
C ILE A 14 2.75 16.77 -3.49
N THR A 15 2.81 15.47 -3.77
CA THR A 15 1.69 14.70 -4.33
C THR A 15 0.44 14.86 -3.45
N PHE A 16 0.62 14.81 -2.14
CA PHE A 16 -0.46 14.95 -1.16
C PHE A 16 -1.02 16.38 -1.11
N HIS A 17 -0.18 17.42 -1.10
CA HIS A 17 -0.62 18.82 -1.10
C HIS A 17 -1.22 19.27 -2.43
N VAL A 18 -0.78 18.72 -3.56
CA VAL A 18 -1.33 19.04 -4.89
C VAL A 18 -2.68 18.35 -5.13
N SER A 19 -2.90 17.17 -4.54
CA SER A 19 -4.18 16.44 -4.61
C SER A 19 -5.24 16.92 -3.60
N LEU A 20 -4.92 17.92 -2.78
CA LEU A 20 -5.76 18.45 -1.70
C LEU A 20 -6.80 19.55 -2.07
N PRO A 21 -7.09 19.94 -3.33
CA PRO A 21 -8.36 20.61 -3.61
C PRO A 21 -9.46 19.53 -3.62
N LEU A 22 -9.89 19.13 -2.42
CA LEU A 22 -10.89 18.09 -2.10
C LEU A 22 -12.29 18.32 -2.72
N GLY A 23 -12.49 19.32 -3.58
CA GLY A 23 -13.78 19.60 -4.21
C GLY A 23 -13.96 18.96 -5.59
N HIS A 24 -12.94 19.05 -6.46
CA HIS A 24 -13.10 18.69 -7.88
C HIS A 24 -13.12 17.17 -8.16
N PRO A 25 -12.23 16.35 -7.54
CA PRO A 25 -12.19 14.91 -7.82
C PRO A 25 -13.42 14.14 -7.31
N TRP A 26 -14.07 14.64 -6.25
CA TRP A 26 -15.19 13.97 -5.60
C TRP A 26 -16.50 14.22 -6.36
N GLY A 27 -16.71 15.45 -6.84
CA GLY A 27 -17.84 15.79 -7.71
C GLY A 27 -17.83 14.96 -8.99
N SER A 28 -16.68 14.86 -9.66
CA SER A 28 -16.55 14.08 -10.90
C SER A 28 -16.77 12.58 -10.69
N THR A 29 -16.35 12.03 -9.54
CA THR A 29 -16.57 10.61 -9.21
C THR A 29 -18.06 10.29 -9.03
N ILE A 30 -18.82 11.20 -8.40
CA ILE A 30 -20.27 11.05 -8.24
C ILE A 30 -20.98 11.09 -9.61
N GLU A 31 -20.54 11.99 -10.50
CA GLU A 31 -21.12 12.16 -11.84
C GLU A 31 -20.82 10.99 -12.79
N LYS A 32 -19.57 10.50 -12.80
CA LYS A 32 -19.11 9.42 -13.69
C LYS A 32 -19.53 8.03 -13.23
N SER A 33 -19.84 7.83 -11.94
CA SER A 33 -20.18 6.51 -11.39
C SER A 33 -21.57 6.02 -11.83
N PRO A 34 -21.77 4.69 -11.98
CA PRO A 34 -23.04 4.10 -12.38
C PRO A 34 -24.21 4.48 -11.46
N ARG A 35 -25.30 4.99 -12.03
CA ARG A 35 -26.53 5.30 -11.27
C ARG A 35 -27.27 4.01 -10.92
N SER A 36 -27.91 4.00 -9.76
CA SER A 36 -28.81 2.92 -9.33
C SER A 36 -30.05 3.54 -8.67
N ASP A 37 -31.20 2.93 -8.92
CA ASP A 37 -32.49 3.32 -8.34
C ASP A 37 -32.62 2.84 -6.88
N MET A 38 -31.80 1.85 -6.48
CA MET A 38 -31.72 1.34 -5.12
C MET A 38 -30.68 2.13 -4.33
N LEU A 39 -31.10 2.82 -3.27
CA LEU A 39 -30.22 3.68 -2.47
C LEU A 39 -29.01 2.91 -1.91
N GLU A 40 -29.23 1.72 -1.36
CA GLU A 40 -28.17 0.89 -0.77
C GLU A 40 -27.11 0.52 -1.83
N GLN A 41 -27.54 0.06 -3.00
CA GLN A 41 -26.64 -0.25 -4.10
C GLN A 41 -25.90 0.99 -4.60
N ARG A 42 -26.57 2.16 -4.66
CA ARG A 42 -25.93 3.42 -5.06
C ARG A 42 -24.86 3.85 -4.05
N ILE A 43 -25.09 3.64 -2.75
CA ILE A 43 -24.11 3.92 -1.70
C ILE A 43 -22.88 3.02 -1.88
N ASP A 44 -23.07 1.71 -2.10
CA ASP A 44 -21.96 0.77 -2.30
C ASP A 44 -21.13 1.14 -3.54
N ILE A 45 -21.79 1.45 -4.65
CA ILE A 45 -21.11 1.91 -5.87
C ILE A 45 -20.29 3.17 -5.59
N LEU A 46 -20.88 4.17 -4.93
CA LEU A 46 -20.20 5.42 -4.63
C LEU A 46 -19.01 5.21 -3.70
N LEU A 47 -19.13 4.36 -2.67
CA LEU A 47 -18.02 4.05 -1.76
C LEU A 47 -16.88 3.36 -2.51
N SER A 48 -17.17 2.34 -3.31
CA SER A 48 -16.15 1.64 -4.10
C SER A 48 -15.44 2.57 -5.08
N GLU A 49 -16.19 3.36 -5.84
CA GLU A 49 -15.65 4.29 -6.84
C GLU A 49 -14.84 5.41 -6.21
N THR A 50 -15.29 5.92 -5.06
CA THR A 50 -14.60 6.95 -4.31
C THR A 50 -13.30 6.45 -3.70
N THR A 51 -13.31 5.26 -3.08
CA THR A 51 -12.09 4.62 -2.56
C THR A 51 -11.09 4.36 -3.68
N ARG A 52 -11.56 3.90 -4.84
CA ARG A 52 -10.72 3.68 -6.04
C ARG A 52 -10.12 4.97 -6.58
N ALA A 53 -10.91 6.04 -6.70
CA ALA A 53 -10.45 7.35 -7.13
C ALA A 53 -9.39 7.92 -6.16
N ALA A 54 -9.65 7.84 -4.85
CA ALA A 54 -8.71 8.27 -3.82
C ALA A 54 -7.39 7.48 -3.90
N TYR A 55 -7.46 6.16 -4.03
CA TYR A 55 -6.27 5.32 -4.21
C TYR A 55 -5.48 5.72 -5.45
N ASN A 56 -6.11 5.82 -6.62
CA ASN A 56 -5.43 6.16 -7.87
C ASN A 56 -4.75 7.53 -7.81
N ASN A 57 -5.41 8.52 -7.20
CA ASN A 57 -4.85 9.87 -7.07
C ASN A 57 -3.58 9.89 -6.22
N VAL A 58 -3.52 9.08 -5.15
CA VAL A 58 -2.32 8.98 -4.31
C VAL A 58 -1.28 8.07 -4.98
N ALA A 59 -1.68 6.90 -5.45
CA ALA A 59 -0.79 5.87 -5.99
C ALA A 59 -0.06 6.29 -7.27
N ARG A 60 -0.61 7.22 -8.07
CA ARG A 60 0.07 7.81 -9.23
C ARG A 60 1.34 8.58 -8.87
N GLY A 61 1.43 9.12 -7.64
CA GLY A 61 2.63 9.84 -7.16
C GLY A 61 3.47 9.06 -6.15
N LEU A 62 3.16 7.77 -5.91
CA LEU A 62 3.96 6.88 -5.07
C LEU A 62 4.95 6.07 -5.91
N PHE A 63 6.09 5.72 -5.31
CA PHE A 63 7.01 4.73 -5.87
C PHE A 63 6.38 3.34 -5.83
N GLU A 64 6.79 2.47 -6.75
CA GLU A 64 6.26 1.10 -6.84
C GLU A 64 6.41 0.32 -5.52
N SER A 65 7.54 0.49 -4.82
CA SER A 65 7.80 -0.16 -3.52
C SER A 65 6.81 0.20 -2.42
N ASP A 66 6.16 1.36 -2.54
CA ASP A 66 5.36 1.95 -1.47
C ASP A 66 3.85 1.75 -1.72
N LYS A 67 3.46 1.36 -2.94
CA LYS A 67 2.05 1.18 -3.34
C LYS A 67 1.35 0.09 -2.55
N LEU A 68 1.96 -1.10 -2.44
CA LEU A 68 1.35 -2.21 -1.70
C LEU A 68 1.16 -1.88 -0.22
N VAL A 69 2.12 -1.19 0.39
CA VAL A 69 2.01 -0.72 1.78
C VAL A 69 0.85 0.25 1.91
N PHE A 70 0.70 1.20 0.98
CA PHE A 70 -0.42 2.12 0.98
C PHE A 70 -1.77 1.40 0.80
N SER A 71 -1.89 0.47 -0.14
CA SER A 71 -3.10 -0.33 -0.34
C SER A 71 -3.47 -1.16 0.89
N PHE A 72 -2.46 -1.77 1.53
CA PHE A 72 -2.64 -2.50 2.77
C PHE A 72 -3.13 -1.61 3.90
N LEU A 73 -2.51 -0.44 4.10
CA LEU A 73 -2.95 0.52 5.11
C LEU A 73 -4.37 1.03 4.84
N LEU A 74 -4.70 1.36 3.58
CA LEU A 74 -6.05 1.77 3.19
C LEU A 74 -7.08 0.68 3.54
N CYS A 75 -6.80 -0.56 3.17
CA CYS A 75 -7.64 -1.72 3.49
C CYS A 75 -7.83 -1.88 5.01
N VAL A 76 -6.74 -1.87 5.76
CA VAL A 76 -6.78 -2.00 7.22
C VAL A 76 -7.57 -0.87 7.85
N GLN A 77 -7.41 0.40 7.44
CA GLN A 77 -8.18 1.49 8.02
C GLN A 77 -9.68 1.37 7.74
N ILE A 78 -10.08 0.93 6.54
CA ILE A 78 -11.48 0.67 6.21
C ILE A 78 -12.05 -0.43 7.13
N LEU A 79 -11.34 -1.56 7.26
CA LEU A 79 -11.78 -2.68 8.09
C LEU A 79 -11.78 -2.36 9.59
N ARG A 80 -10.85 -1.54 10.07
CA ARG A 80 -10.83 -1.03 11.44
C ARG A 80 -12.01 -0.12 11.72
N GLN A 81 -12.35 0.78 10.79
CA GLN A 81 -13.53 1.64 10.91
C GLN A 81 -14.84 0.84 10.90
N ALA A 82 -14.86 -0.30 10.20
CA ALA A 82 -15.97 -1.26 10.21
C ALA A 82 -15.98 -2.18 11.44
N GLY A 83 -15.01 -2.07 12.37
CA GLY A 83 -14.92 -2.90 13.56
C GLY A 83 -14.47 -4.35 13.29
N GLN A 84 -13.99 -4.66 12.09
CA GLN A 84 -13.56 -6.02 11.71
C GLN A 84 -12.11 -6.33 12.10
N ILE A 85 -11.32 -5.31 12.43
CA ILE A 85 -9.96 -5.43 12.95
C ILE A 85 -9.90 -4.73 14.29
N ASP A 86 -9.62 -5.49 15.34
CA ASP A 86 -9.43 -4.95 16.68
C ASP A 86 -8.06 -4.28 16.84
N SER A 87 -7.96 -3.37 17.81
CA SER A 87 -6.73 -2.60 18.02
C SER A 87 -5.57 -3.45 18.56
N ALA A 88 -5.84 -4.57 19.25
CA ALA A 88 -4.80 -5.43 19.77
C ALA A 88 -4.13 -6.23 18.65
N SER A 89 -4.93 -6.84 17.75
CA SER A 89 -4.46 -7.49 16.53
C SER A 89 -3.64 -6.56 15.66
N TRP A 90 -4.10 -5.32 15.44
CA TRP A 90 -3.35 -4.32 14.68
C TRP A 90 -2.04 -3.94 15.35
N SER A 91 -2.06 -3.67 16.67
CA SER A 91 -0.84 -3.37 17.41
C SER A 91 0.16 -4.53 17.36
N TYR A 92 -0.32 -5.76 17.51
CA TYR A 92 0.51 -6.95 17.44
C TYR A 92 1.19 -7.10 16.08
N LEU A 93 0.49 -6.84 14.96
CA LEU A 93 1.12 -6.88 13.63
C LEU A 93 2.26 -5.86 13.50
N LEU A 94 2.07 -4.65 14.04
CA LEU A 94 3.05 -3.57 13.90
C LEU A 94 4.28 -3.73 14.80
N THR A 95 4.07 -4.18 16.04
CA THR A 95 5.13 -4.18 17.06
C THR A 95 5.59 -5.56 17.47
N GLY A 96 4.87 -6.61 17.07
CA GLY A 96 5.01 -7.95 17.62
C GLY A 96 4.75 -7.97 19.13
N ALA A 97 5.29 -8.98 19.80
CA ALA A 97 5.37 -9.03 21.25
C ALA A 97 6.50 -8.15 21.78
N ALA A 98 6.26 -6.84 21.86
CA ALA A 98 7.22 -5.90 22.41
C ALA A 98 7.45 -6.16 23.92
N GLY A 99 8.70 -6.49 24.30
CA GLY A 99 9.20 -6.28 25.66
C GLY A 99 8.66 -7.17 26.78
N ALA A 100 7.97 -8.26 26.49
CA ALA A 100 7.61 -9.24 27.52
C ALA A 100 8.80 -10.18 27.75
N ASP A 101 9.66 -9.85 28.72
CA ASP A 101 10.53 -10.85 29.32
C ASP A 101 9.63 -11.81 30.11
N ARG A 102 9.22 -12.89 29.43
CA ARG A 102 8.22 -13.83 29.94
C ARG A 102 8.69 -15.25 29.77
N GLN A 103 8.34 -16.07 30.76
CA GLN A 103 8.51 -17.51 30.68
C GLN A 103 7.58 -18.04 29.59
N ARG A 104 8.16 -18.39 28.45
CA ARG A 104 7.45 -19.04 27.34
C ARG A 104 7.43 -20.55 27.60
N PRO A 105 6.34 -21.26 27.25
CA PRO A 105 6.34 -22.72 27.24
C PRO A 105 7.48 -23.23 26.36
N GLU A 106 8.18 -24.26 26.83
CA GLU A 106 9.19 -24.94 26.03
C GLU A 106 8.56 -25.52 24.75
N GLN A 107 9.34 -25.51 23.67
CA GLN A 107 8.89 -26.09 22.41
C GLN A 107 8.72 -27.61 22.56
N PRO A 108 7.53 -28.17 22.26
CA PRO A 108 7.27 -29.60 22.30
C PRO A 108 8.17 -30.37 21.33
N ALA A 109 8.66 -31.54 21.77
CA ALA A 109 9.54 -32.39 20.95
C ALA A 109 8.92 -32.80 19.61
N SER A 110 7.59 -32.97 19.55
CA SER A 110 6.84 -33.31 18.33
C SER A 110 6.93 -32.26 17.21
N THR A 111 7.19 -30.99 17.57
CA THR A 111 7.23 -29.87 16.61
C THR A 111 8.64 -29.52 16.15
N ARG A 112 9.69 -29.96 16.88
CA ARG A 112 11.09 -29.56 16.64
C ARG A 112 11.64 -29.99 15.27
N ALA A 113 11.02 -30.98 14.63
CA ALA A 113 11.44 -31.48 13.33
C ALA A 113 11.05 -30.57 12.15
N TRP A 114 10.01 -29.73 12.31
CA TRP A 114 9.40 -28.95 11.23
C TRP A 114 9.07 -27.50 11.60
N LEU A 115 9.13 -27.13 12.88
CA LEU A 115 8.89 -25.77 13.36
C LEU A 115 10.15 -25.22 14.03
N LEU A 116 10.61 -24.05 13.59
CA LEU A 116 11.75 -23.39 14.19
C LEU A 116 11.41 -22.87 15.60
N PRO A 117 12.37 -22.87 16.55
CA PRO A 117 12.16 -22.29 17.88
C PRO A 117 11.72 -20.82 17.86
N ARG A 118 12.15 -20.04 16.85
CA ARG A 118 11.67 -18.66 16.65
C ARG A 118 10.17 -18.63 16.29
N GLN A 119 9.73 -19.48 15.36
CA GLN A 119 8.32 -19.55 14.93
C GLN A 119 7.42 -20.04 16.06
N TRP A 120 7.85 -21.04 16.84
CA TRP A 120 7.13 -21.46 18.04
C TRP A 120 6.94 -20.31 19.04
N ARG A 121 8.01 -19.56 19.34
CA ARG A 121 7.92 -18.39 20.22
C ARG A 121 6.93 -17.36 19.70
N GLN A 122 6.92 -17.08 18.39
CA GLN A 122 5.96 -16.14 17.79
C GLN A 122 4.52 -16.64 17.85
N LEU A 123 4.27 -17.95 17.69
CA LEU A 123 2.93 -18.54 17.83
C LEU A 123 2.41 -18.47 19.26
N VAL A 124 3.24 -18.82 20.24
CA VAL A 124 2.91 -18.64 21.67
C VAL A 124 2.64 -17.17 21.95
N ASP A 125 3.47 -16.30 21.37
CA ASP A 125 3.36 -14.86 21.59
C ASP A 125 2.06 -14.30 20.98
N LEU A 126 1.64 -14.80 19.82
CA LEU A 126 0.36 -14.50 19.18
C LEU A 126 -0.81 -14.97 20.05
N ALA A 127 -0.79 -16.24 20.48
CA ALA A 127 -1.84 -16.84 21.30
C ALA A 127 -2.04 -16.13 22.64
N TYR A 128 -1.00 -15.49 23.18
CA TYR A 128 -1.09 -14.71 24.40
C TYR A 128 -1.64 -13.30 24.16
N ASN A 129 -1.09 -12.57 23.18
CA ASN A 129 -1.43 -11.16 22.96
C ASN A 129 -2.77 -10.98 22.26
N VAL A 130 -3.20 -11.98 21.48
CA VAL A 130 -4.49 -12.01 20.78
C VAL A 130 -5.17 -13.35 21.10
N PRO A 131 -5.73 -13.53 22.31
CA PRO A 131 -6.15 -14.84 22.80
C PRO A 131 -7.36 -15.41 22.05
N GLU A 132 -8.34 -14.60 21.66
CA GLU A 132 -9.42 -15.09 20.80
C GLU A 132 -9.12 -14.67 19.35
N PRO A 133 -8.97 -15.62 18.40
CA PRO A 133 -9.22 -17.07 18.48
C PRO A 133 -7.98 -17.95 18.77
N PHE A 134 -6.79 -17.37 18.97
CA PHE A 134 -5.50 -18.08 18.92
C PHE A 134 -5.09 -18.86 20.17
N LYS A 135 -5.83 -18.78 21.27
CA LYS A 135 -5.47 -19.39 22.56
C LYS A 135 -5.16 -20.87 22.47
N THR A 136 -5.90 -21.62 21.65
CA THR A 136 -5.72 -23.08 21.47
C THR A 136 -4.72 -23.42 20.38
N LEU A 137 -4.25 -22.45 19.58
CA LEU A 137 -3.41 -22.71 18.41
C LEU A 137 -2.13 -23.50 18.75
N PRO A 138 -1.36 -23.15 19.81
CA PRO A 138 -0.14 -23.91 20.14
C PRO A 138 -0.39 -25.37 20.54
N ASP A 139 -1.57 -25.68 21.09
CA ASP A 139 -1.96 -27.05 21.43
C ASP A 139 -2.48 -27.80 20.20
N ASP A 140 -3.24 -27.13 19.33
CA ASP A 140 -3.86 -27.72 18.15
C ASP A 140 -2.80 -28.12 17.10
N ILE A 141 -1.75 -27.32 16.91
CA ILE A 141 -0.66 -27.66 15.97
C ILE A 141 0.16 -28.90 16.37
N GLN A 142 0.01 -29.38 17.61
CA GLN A 142 0.64 -30.61 18.07
C GLN A 142 -0.22 -31.85 17.85
N ARG A 143 -1.52 -31.67 17.61
CA ARG A 143 -2.53 -32.74 17.65
C ARG A 143 -3.29 -32.91 16.35
N ALA A 144 -3.33 -31.89 15.51
CA ALA A 144 -4.13 -31.88 14.30
C ALA A 144 -3.40 -31.22 13.13
N HIS A 145 -3.90 -31.49 11.91
CA HIS A 145 -3.45 -30.81 10.72
C HIS A 145 -4.10 -29.41 10.67
N VAL A 146 -3.27 -28.36 10.68
CA VAL A 146 -3.72 -26.96 10.69
C VAL A 146 -3.24 -26.27 9.43
N TRP A 147 -4.17 -25.66 8.70
CA TRP A 147 -3.91 -24.91 7.49
C TRP A 147 -4.85 -23.71 7.38
N ILE A 148 -4.43 -22.70 6.61
CA ILE A 148 -5.20 -21.50 6.33
C ILE A 148 -5.06 -21.09 4.86
N THR A 149 -6.10 -20.48 4.30
CA THR A 149 -6.12 -19.83 3.00
C THR A 149 -6.50 -18.36 3.13
N ILE A 150 -5.77 -17.49 2.44
CA ILE A 150 -6.13 -16.08 2.35
C ILE A 150 -7.05 -15.93 1.13
N GLU A 151 -8.34 -16.11 1.39
CA GLU A 151 -9.42 -15.76 0.48
C GLU A 151 -10.49 -15.03 1.31
N THR A 152 -10.62 -13.71 1.16
CA THR A 152 -11.80 -13.05 1.72
C THR A 152 -12.96 -13.19 0.75
N LYS A 153 -13.96 -13.98 1.14
CA LYS A 153 -15.29 -13.91 0.53
C LYS A 153 -15.93 -12.60 1.01
N ILE A 154 -15.89 -11.54 0.19
CA ILE A 154 -16.66 -10.34 0.49
C ILE A 154 -18.15 -10.73 0.46
N SER A 155 -18.77 -10.86 1.63
CA SER A 155 -20.22 -10.81 1.74
C SER A 155 -20.60 -9.33 1.62
N THR A 156 -21.08 -8.92 0.45
CA THR A 156 -21.58 -7.57 0.19
C THR A 156 -22.85 -7.33 1.00
N SER A 157 -22.72 -6.92 2.26
CA SER A 157 -23.76 -6.21 3.04
C SER A 157 -23.26 -5.93 4.46
N THR A 158 -22.62 -4.77 4.70
CA THR A 158 -22.46 -4.28 6.08
C THR A 158 -22.67 -2.77 6.12
N SER A 159 -23.92 -2.39 6.37
CA SER A 159 -24.33 -1.09 6.86
C SER A 159 -23.60 -0.76 8.17
N ILE A 160 -22.82 0.33 8.18
CA ILE A 160 -22.03 0.79 9.33
C ILE A 160 -22.95 1.50 10.32
N SER A 161 -23.28 0.87 11.45
CA SER A 161 -23.85 1.56 12.61
C SER A 161 -22.75 1.91 13.60
N LEU A 162 -22.52 3.21 13.81
CA LEU A 162 -21.55 3.75 14.76
C LEU A 162 -22.16 3.78 16.16
N ALA A 163 -21.56 3.06 17.11
CA ALA A 163 -21.81 3.25 18.53
C ALA A 163 -20.55 3.84 19.17
N SER A 164 -20.73 5.00 19.80
CA SER A 164 -19.80 5.62 20.72
C SER A 164 -19.74 4.81 22.02
N ASP A 165 -18.56 4.69 22.63
CA ASP A 165 -18.34 5.36 23.91
C ASP A 165 -16.94 5.14 24.49
N SER A 166 -16.57 6.17 25.23
CA SER A 166 -15.41 6.43 26.07
C SER A 166 -15.06 5.33 27.09
N VAL A 167 -13.79 5.27 27.52
CA VAL A 167 -13.36 5.67 28.90
C VAL A 167 -11.90 5.28 29.21
N SER A 168 -11.17 6.31 29.68
CA SER A 168 -10.04 6.40 30.62
C SER A 168 -8.77 5.52 30.56
N ARG A 169 -7.66 6.28 30.55
CA ARG A 169 -6.27 5.93 30.88
C ARG A 169 -6.10 5.49 32.34
N SER A 170 -5.09 4.68 32.59
CA SER A 170 -4.25 4.79 33.79
C SER A 170 -2.84 4.25 33.50
N ALA A 171 -1.84 5.01 33.92
CA ALA A 171 -0.41 4.75 33.80
C ALA A 171 0.13 4.06 35.06
N ALA A 172 1.20 3.29 34.94
CA ALA A 172 2.24 3.18 35.97
C ALA A 172 3.51 2.55 35.38
N ALA A 173 4.63 3.16 35.69
CA ALA A 173 5.98 2.82 35.29
C ALA A 173 6.70 2.01 36.37
N SER A 174 7.67 1.16 35.97
CA SER A 174 8.95 0.96 36.68
C SER A 174 9.80 -0.14 36.03
N SER A 175 11.01 0.22 35.59
CA SER A 175 12.19 -0.65 35.44
C SER A 175 13.00 -0.64 36.77
N PRO A 176 14.23 -1.20 36.90
CA PRO A 176 15.02 -2.11 36.04
C PRO A 176 15.75 -3.26 36.81
N SER A 177 16.39 -4.20 36.08
CA SER A 177 17.85 -4.53 36.14
C SER A 177 18.21 -6.02 35.88
N THR A 178 19.06 -6.26 34.86
CA THR A 178 20.29 -7.12 34.75
C THR A 178 20.23 -8.60 35.21
N THR A 179 20.73 -9.63 34.50
CA THR A 179 22.06 -9.84 33.87
C THR A 179 22.04 -11.06 32.92
N ASP A 180 22.82 -10.95 31.83
CA ASP A 180 23.66 -11.92 31.08
C ASP A 180 23.52 -13.44 31.29
N GLU A 181 23.45 -14.20 30.18
CA GLU A 181 24.49 -15.20 29.83
C GLU A 181 24.32 -15.70 28.37
N GLU A 182 25.44 -15.67 27.64
CA GLU A 182 25.63 -16.19 26.29
C GLU A 182 25.76 -17.72 26.30
N ASP A 183 25.20 -18.42 25.31
CA ASP A 183 25.87 -19.62 24.80
C ASP A 183 25.56 -19.85 23.31
N HIS A 184 26.60 -20.24 22.57
CA HIS A 184 26.66 -20.32 21.11
C HIS A 184 26.80 -21.81 20.67
N PRO A 185 26.78 -22.13 19.37
CA PRO A 185 25.82 -23.06 18.78
C PRO A 185 26.38 -24.47 18.51
N ASP A 186 25.50 -25.46 18.34
CA ASP A 186 25.92 -26.71 17.70
C ASP A 186 24.91 -27.24 16.65
N ALA A 187 25.53 -27.70 15.56
CA ALA A 187 25.13 -28.51 14.42
C ALA A 187 23.66 -28.52 13.90
N SER A 188 23.56 -28.04 12.66
CA SER A 188 22.46 -28.07 11.70
C SER A 188 21.86 -29.46 11.41
N VAL A 189 20.58 -29.63 11.74
CA VAL A 189 19.64 -30.55 11.07
C VAL A 189 18.77 -29.68 10.13
N PRO A 190 18.54 -30.06 8.86
CA PRO A 190 17.64 -29.29 8.00
C PRO A 190 16.21 -29.46 8.52
N ILE A 191 15.71 -28.44 9.20
CA ILE A 191 14.33 -28.37 9.68
C ILE A 191 13.44 -28.22 8.44
N ALA A 192 12.45 -29.10 8.28
CA ALA A 192 11.47 -28.97 7.22
C ALA A 192 10.61 -27.73 7.50
N THR A 193 10.98 -26.58 6.92
CA THR A 193 10.24 -25.32 7.08
C THR A 193 8.76 -25.55 6.75
N VAL A 194 7.86 -25.04 7.60
CA VAL A 194 6.43 -24.82 7.34
C VAL A 194 6.17 -24.75 5.84
N CYS A 195 5.59 -25.83 5.30
CA CYS A 195 5.52 -26.05 3.86
C CYS A 195 4.39 -25.20 3.28
N ALA A 196 4.78 -24.06 2.73
CA ALA A 196 4.00 -23.35 1.76
C ALA A 196 3.82 -24.21 0.50
N VAL A 197 2.67 -24.86 0.33
CA VAL A 197 2.33 -25.46 -0.95
C VAL A 197 1.78 -24.38 -1.87
N GLU A 198 2.49 -24.11 -2.97
CA GLU A 198 1.90 -23.46 -4.14
C GLU A 198 1.18 -24.55 -4.95
N THR A 199 -0.14 -24.67 -4.79
CA THR A 199 -0.93 -25.53 -5.68
C THR A 199 -1.58 -24.72 -6.79
N GLY A 200 -1.10 -24.95 -8.00
CA GLY A 200 -1.96 -25.34 -9.12
C GLY A 200 -2.70 -24.23 -9.85
N SER A 201 -2.31 -24.04 -11.12
CA SER A 201 -3.13 -23.39 -12.14
C SER A 201 -4.33 -24.26 -12.50
N ASP A 202 -5.48 -24.06 -11.83
CA ASP A 202 -6.76 -24.39 -12.43
C ASP A 202 -7.17 -23.24 -13.36
N GLU A 203 -7.66 -23.58 -14.56
CA GLU A 203 -7.89 -22.70 -15.73
C GLU A 203 -8.87 -21.52 -15.53
N VAL A 204 -9.22 -21.14 -14.30
CA VAL A 204 -10.04 -19.97 -13.97
C VAL A 204 -9.51 -19.25 -12.72
N THR A 205 -8.41 -18.50 -12.90
CA THR A 205 -8.03 -17.26 -12.17
C THR A 205 -8.41 -17.13 -10.67
N ASN A 206 -7.87 -17.96 -9.79
CA ASN A 206 -7.69 -17.56 -8.39
C ASN A 206 -6.38 -18.12 -7.83
N THR A 207 -5.38 -17.25 -7.69
CA THR A 207 -4.16 -17.55 -6.94
C THR A 207 -4.52 -17.64 -5.47
N VAL A 208 -4.68 -18.85 -4.95
CA VAL A 208 -4.97 -19.07 -3.53
C VAL A 208 -3.67 -19.07 -2.76
N PHE A 209 -3.49 -18.11 -1.84
CA PHE A 209 -2.41 -18.21 -0.87
C PHE A 209 -2.80 -19.21 0.22
N ARG A 210 -2.24 -20.42 0.15
CA ARG A 210 -2.37 -21.44 1.19
C ARG A 210 -1.10 -21.52 2.04
N LEU A 211 -1.30 -21.68 3.35
CA LEU A 211 -0.26 -21.95 4.34
C LEU A 211 -0.67 -23.15 5.18
N ASP A 212 0.08 -24.25 5.06
CA ASP A 212 -0.05 -25.40 5.96
C ASP A 212 0.93 -25.20 7.13
N LEU A 213 0.40 -25.05 8.35
CA LEU A 213 1.19 -24.84 9.56
C LEU A 213 1.85 -26.13 10.04
N THR A 214 1.28 -27.27 9.69
CA THR A 214 1.71 -28.61 10.09
C THR A 214 1.93 -29.48 8.86
N PRO A 215 2.93 -30.38 8.83
CA PRO A 215 3.11 -31.32 7.72
C PRO A 215 1.91 -32.25 7.51
N GLU A 216 1.61 -32.59 6.26
CA GLU A 216 0.53 -33.53 5.91
C GLU A 216 0.79 -34.93 6.49
N GLY A 217 -0.28 -35.59 6.96
CA GLY A 217 -0.24 -37.00 7.35
C GLY A 217 0.27 -37.32 8.77
N LEU A 218 0.55 -36.30 9.60
CA LEU A 218 1.04 -36.52 10.98
C LEU A 218 -0.06 -36.76 12.03
N TYR A 219 -1.34 -36.51 11.72
CA TYR A 219 -2.41 -36.49 12.73
C TYR A 219 -3.76 -36.98 12.20
N THR A 220 -4.53 -37.64 13.05
CA THR A 220 -5.83 -38.25 12.71
C THR A 220 -6.78 -38.14 13.91
N GLN A 221 -7.61 -37.08 13.94
CA GLN A 221 -8.91 -36.97 14.64
C GLN A 221 -9.43 -35.52 14.60
N ASP A 222 -10.76 -35.34 14.50
CA ASP A 222 -11.53 -34.08 14.56
C ASP A 222 -10.71 -32.80 14.27
N GLU A 223 -10.34 -32.59 13.00
CA GLU A 223 -9.52 -31.46 12.60
C GLU A 223 -10.22 -30.12 12.89
N PRO A 224 -9.66 -29.25 13.75
CA PRO A 224 -10.21 -27.93 13.95
C PRO A 224 -10.07 -27.12 12.66
N ASN A 225 -11.20 -26.67 12.11
CA ASN A 225 -11.21 -25.85 10.91
C ASN A 225 -10.79 -24.40 11.25
N TRP A 226 -9.48 -24.20 11.39
CA TRP A 226 -8.88 -22.88 11.62
C TRP A 226 -9.15 -21.92 10.46
N ASP A 227 -9.21 -22.42 9.23
CA ASP A 227 -9.49 -21.59 8.08
C ASP A 227 -10.85 -20.86 8.16
N ALA A 228 -11.89 -21.57 8.61
CA ALA A 228 -13.22 -21.00 8.83
C ALA A 228 -13.32 -20.17 10.13
N LYS A 229 -12.47 -20.46 11.12
CA LYS A 229 -12.46 -19.76 12.42
C LYS A 229 -11.84 -18.36 12.34
N LEU A 230 -10.85 -18.17 11.46
CA LEU A 230 -10.05 -16.95 11.40
C LEU A 230 -10.61 -15.92 10.40
N THR A 231 -10.60 -14.65 10.79
CA THR A 231 -10.79 -13.54 9.85
C THR A 231 -9.58 -13.40 8.91
N GLY A 232 -9.76 -12.76 7.76
CA GLY A 232 -8.64 -12.53 6.82
C GLY A 232 -7.44 -11.84 7.46
N PHE A 233 -7.67 -10.87 8.36
CA PHE A 233 -6.60 -10.18 9.08
C PHE A 233 -5.93 -11.09 10.13
N GLN A 234 -6.69 -11.93 10.82
CA GLN A 234 -6.14 -12.93 11.74
C GLN A 234 -5.27 -13.96 11.01
N LYS A 235 -5.65 -14.38 9.80
CA LYS A 235 -4.80 -15.23 8.94
C LYS A 235 -3.47 -14.55 8.62
N LEU A 236 -3.45 -13.23 8.37
CA LEU A 236 -2.19 -12.48 8.20
C LEU A 236 -1.31 -12.49 9.45
N LEU A 237 -1.87 -12.42 10.66
CA LEU A 237 -1.08 -12.51 11.89
C LEU A 237 -0.36 -13.84 12.03
N VAL A 238 -1.02 -14.93 11.60
CA VAL A 238 -0.41 -16.26 11.56
C VAL A 238 0.75 -16.28 10.58
N VAL A 239 0.54 -15.81 9.34
CA VAL A 239 1.62 -15.71 8.34
C VAL A 239 2.78 -14.87 8.86
N ALA A 240 2.52 -13.71 9.46
CA ALA A 240 3.56 -12.85 10.03
C ALA A 240 4.35 -13.54 11.16
N SER A 241 3.71 -14.44 11.91
CA SER A 241 4.32 -15.14 13.05
C SER A 241 5.19 -16.33 12.61
N VAL A 242 4.75 -17.11 11.61
CA VAL A 242 5.43 -18.34 11.21
C VAL A 242 6.13 -18.27 9.86
N CYS A 243 5.75 -17.37 8.97
CA CYS A 243 6.20 -17.33 7.58
C CYS A 243 6.38 -15.87 7.09
N GLU A 244 7.23 -15.12 7.80
CA GLU A 244 7.53 -13.71 7.51
C GLU A 244 7.98 -13.50 6.04
N GLU A 245 8.73 -14.45 5.49
CA GLU A 245 9.23 -14.41 4.10
C GLU A 245 8.13 -14.35 3.04
N ARG A 246 6.95 -14.92 3.34
CA ARG A 246 5.79 -14.92 2.43
C ARG A 246 4.76 -13.85 2.81
N LEU A 247 5.03 -13.01 3.80
CA LEU A 247 4.08 -12.00 4.26
C LEU A 247 3.68 -11.03 3.15
N VAL A 248 4.60 -10.67 2.25
CA VAL A 248 4.29 -9.79 1.11
C VAL A 248 3.26 -10.42 0.18
N GLN A 249 3.40 -11.72 -0.14
CA GLN A 249 2.42 -12.45 -0.97
C GLN A 249 1.06 -12.51 -0.27
N ALA A 250 1.06 -12.82 1.02
CA ALA A 250 -0.14 -12.88 1.84
C ALA A 250 -0.87 -11.54 1.93
N VAL A 251 -0.13 -10.44 2.11
CA VAL A 251 -0.67 -9.07 2.13
C VAL A 251 -1.26 -8.69 0.78
N THR A 252 -0.59 -9.03 -0.32
CA THR A 252 -1.12 -8.81 -1.68
C THR A 252 -2.46 -9.52 -1.85
N GLU A 253 -2.55 -10.81 -1.51
CA GLU A 253 -3.82 -11.55 -1.64
C GLU A 253 -4.90 -11.01 -0.69
N PHE A 254 -4.53 -10.61 0.53
CA PHE A 254 -5.46 -9.98 1.47
C PHE A 254 -6.04 -8.67 0.92
N VAL A 255 -5.22 -7.81 0.32
CA VAL A 255 -5.68 -6.57 -0.31
C VAL A 255 -6.54 -6.87 -1.53
N ARG A 256 -6.08 -7.78 -2.41
CA ARG A 256 -6.79 -8.20 -3.62
C ARG A 256 -8.18 -8.74 -3.29
N SER A 257 -8.30 -9.59 -2.29
CA SER A 257 -9.57 -10.20 -1.90
C SER A 257 -10.47 -9.21 -1.14
N SER A 258 -9.92 -8.25 -0.39
CA SER A 258 -10.71 -7.32 0.44
C SER A 258 -11.13 -6.03 -0.28
N LEU A 259 -10.28 -5.45 -1.12
CA LEU A 259 -10.55 -4.22 -1.88
C LEU A 259 -10.68 -4.46 -3.39
N GLY A 260 -10.11 -5.55 -3.91
CA GLY A 260 -10.10 -5.87 -5.34
C GLY A 260 -8.69 -5.82 -5.96
N GLN A 261 -8.50 -6.55 -7.06
CA GLN A 261 -7.23 -6.67 -7.80
C GLN A 261 -6.63 -5.32 -8.24
N GLN A 262 -7.48 -4.34 -8.55
CA GLN A 262 -7.06 -2.98 -8.94
C GLN A 262 -6.25 -2.23 -7.88
N PHE A 263 -6.29 -2.66 -6.61
CA PHE A 263 -5.50 -2.07 -5.52
C PHE A 263 -4.13 -2.73 -5.33
N THR A 264 -3.88 -3.85 -6.02
CA THR A 264 -2.57 -4.54 -6.03
C THR A 264 -1.82 -4.33 -7.33
N GLU A 265 -2.48 -3.74 -8.34
CA GLU A 265 -1.89 -3.43 -9.63
C GLU A 265 -1.49 -1.95 -9.69
N PRO A 266 -0.40 -1.63 -10.42
CA PRO A 266 -0.01 -0.25 -10.62
C PRO A 266 -1.10 0.48 -11.43
N PRO A 267 -1.51 1.70 -11.02
CA PRO A 267 -2.45 2.48 -11.81
C PRO A 267 -1.86 2.81 -13.18
N SER A 268 -2.72 2.91 -14.20
CA SER A 268 -2.30 3.27 -15.55
C SER A 268 -1.59 4.63 -15.59
N THR A 269 -0.48 4.67 -16.31
CA THR A 269 0.29 5.88 -16.64
C THR A 269 0.00 6.38 -18.06
N ASP A 270 -1.12 5.93 -18.65
CA ASP A 270 -1.57 6.40 -19.97
C ASP A 270 -1.87 7.90 -19.93
N LEU A 271 -1.18 8.65 -20.79
CA LEU A 271 -1.33 10.09 -20.93
C LEU A 271 -2.76 10.52 -21.28
N SER A 272 -3.50 9.68 -22.02
CA SER A 272 -4.88 9.98 -22.40
C SER A 272 -5.79 10.06 -21.17
N LEU A 273 -5.64 9.10 -20.26
CA LEU A 273 -6.39 9.06 -19.00
C LEU A 273 -5.95 10.16 -18.04
N LEU A 274 -4.66 10.46 -18.00
CA LEU A 274 -4.14 11.54 -17.15
C LEU A 274 -4.62 12.91 -17.65
N TYR A 275 -4.67 13.12 -18.97
CA TYR A 275 -5.12 14.38 -19.58
C TYR A 275 -6.57 14.73 -19.24
N GLU A 276 -7.45 13.74 -19.07
CA GLU A 276 -8.82 13.98 -18.59
C GLU A 276 -8.89 14.58 -17.18
N ASP A 277 -7.89 14.28 -16.33
CA ASP A 277 -7.80 14.77 -14.95
C ASP A 277 -7.09 16.14 -14.86
N MET A 278 -6.57 16.66 -15.98
CA MET A 278 -5.75 17.86 -16.06
C MET A 278 -6.55 19.08 -16.58
N ASN A 279 -6.04 20.27 -16.27
CA ASN A 279 -6.59 21.52 -16.78
C ASN A 279 -5.49 22.59 -16.81
N ASN A 280 -5.85 23.80 -17.25
CA ASN A 280 -4.97 24.97 -17.35
C ASN A 280 -4.29 25.43 -16.05
N VAL A 281 -4.72 24.93 -14.88
CA VAL A 281 -4.19 25.26 -13.55
C VAL A 281 -3.49 24.04 -12.92
N THR A 282 -3.79 22.83 -13.37
CA THR A 282 -3.23 21.56 -12.84
C THR A 282 -2.21 20.99 -13.83
N PRO A 283 -0.90 21.22 -13.64
CA PRO A 283 0.15 20.62 -14.48
C PRO A 283 0.30 19.13 -14.21
N LEU A 284 0.81 18.40 -15.21
CA LEU A 284 1.26 17.02 -15.02
C LEU A 284 2.75 16.99 -14.73
N ILE A 285 3.15 16.28 -13.68
CA ILE A 285 4.55 16.16 -13.27
C ILE A 285 4.95 14.69 -13.33
N PHE A 286 5.98 14.37 -14.11
CA PHE A 286 6.63 13.06 -14.09
C PHE A 286 7.81 13.10 -13.14
N VAL A 287 7.86 12.10 -12.25
CA VAL A 287 9.05 11.79 -11.45
C VAL A 287 9.60 10.47 -11.96
N LEU A 288 10.77 10.51 -12.57
CA LEU A 288 11.33 9.36 -13.28
C LEU A 288 12.63 8.89 -12.64
N SER A 289 12.79 7.58 -12.57
CA SER A 289 14.08 6.94 -12.29
C SER A 289 15.10 7.25 -13.40
N THR A 290 16.38 7.17 -13.04
CA THR A 290 17.48 7.30 -14.00
C THR A 290 17.30 6.34 -15.17
N GLY A 291 17.42 6.85 -16.40
CA GLY A 291 17.29 6.07 -17.63
C GLY A 291 15.88 5.94 -18.19
N SER A 292 14.86 6.48 -17.51
CA SER A 292 13.49 6.59 -18.04
C SER A 292 13.27 7.97 -18.70
N ASP A 293 12.65 8.01 -19.88
CA ASP A 293 12.35 9.25 -20.62
C ASP A 293 10.88 9.24 -21.09
N PRO A 294 10.02 10.18 -20.64
CA PRO A 294 8.61 10.18 -20.99
C PRO A 294 8.37 10.89 -22.33
N MET A 295 9.41 11.49 -22.94
CA MET A 295 9.28 12.33 -24.13
C MET A 295 8.67 11.56 -25.31
N SER A 296 9.10 10.32 -25.53
CA SER A 296 8.58 9.51 -26.63
C SER A 296 7.08 9.22 -26.49
N GLN A 297 6.61 8.92 -25.27
CA GLN A 297 5.19 8.72 -24.96
C GLN A 297 4.42 10.03 -25.14
N PHE A 298 4.97 11.15 -24.65
CA PHE A 298 4.38 12.47 -24.79
C PHE A 298 4.25 12.93 -26.25
N GLN A 299 5.28 12.73 -27.08
CA GLN A 299 5.24 13.08 -28.50
C GLN A 299 4.18 12.29 -29.27
N ARG A 300 4.00 11.01 -28.94
CA ARG A 300 2.92 10.19 -29.51
C ARG A 300 1.56 10.74 -29.12
N PHE A 301 1.37 11.03 -27.83
CA PHE A 301 0.13 11.61 -27.33
C PHE A 301 -0.18 12.99 -27.96
N ALA A 302 0.82 13.86 -28.09
CA ALA A 302 0.67 15.15 -28.76
C ALA A 302 0.27 14.99 -30.23
N LYS A 303 0.74 13.94 -30.91
CA LYS A 303 0.32 13.63 -32.28
C LYS A 303 -1.13 13.16 -32.35
N GLU A 304 -1.53 12.29 -31.44
CA GLU A 304 -2.92 11.81 -31.34
C GLU A 304 -3.91 12.96 -31.10
N MET A 305 -3.48 13.96 -30.33
CA MET A 305 -4.28 15.16 -30.03
C MET A 305 -4.18 16.25 -31.11
N ASN A 306 -3.43 16.06 -32.20
CA ASN A 306 -3.13 17.07 -33.23
C ASN A 306 -2.41 18.33 -32.69
N TYR A 307 -1.58 18.16 -31.66
CA TYR A 307 -0.76 19.21 -31.03
C TYR A 307 0.73 19.13 -31.36
N SER A 308 1.17 18.24 -32.26
CA SER A 308 2.59 18.05 -32.59
C SER A 308 3.34 19.35 -32.91
N ASP A 309 2.74 20.24 -33.70
CA ASP A 309 3.36 21.51 -34.11
C ASP A 309 3.21 22.62 -33.04
N ARG A 310 2.50 22.32 -31.96
CA ARG A 310 2.13 23.23 -30.86
C ARG A 310 2.74 22.81 -29.53
N VAL A 311 3.79 22.00 -29.57
CA VAL A 311 4.57 21.57 -28.41
C VAL A 311 5.91 22.31 -28.37
N GLN A 312 6.24 22.88 -27.22
CA GLN A 312 7.53 23.51 -26.95
C GLN A 312 8.24 22.78 -25.81
N ALA A 313 9.42 22.22 -26.07
CA ALA A 313 10.21 21.50 -25.08
C ALA A 313 11.44 22.31 -24.65
N VAL A 314 11.69 22.39 -23.34
CA VAL A 314 12.82 23.14 -22.75
C VAL A 314 13.50 22.33 -21.66
N SER A 315 14.82 22.19 -21.77
CA SER A 315 15.64 21.64 -20.69
C SER A 315 16.04 22.75 -19.72
N LEU A 316 15.62 22.63 -18.46
CA LEU A 316 15.93 23.54 -17.37
C LEU A 316 17.32 23.19 -16.80
N GLY A 317 18.34 23.88 -17.31
CA GLY A 317 19.70 23.89 -16.76
C GLY A 317 20.06 25.25 -16.14
N GLN A 318 21.31 25.41 -15.72
CA GLN A 318 21.80 26.68 -15.19
C GLN A 318 21.57 27.82 -16.20
N GLY A 319 20.88 28.88 -15.77
CA GLY A 319 20.58 30.05 -16.60
C GLY A 319 19.37 29.93 -17.55
N GLN A 320 18.63 28.81 -17.55
CA GLN A 320 17.48 28.61 -18.46
C GLN A 320 16.13 29.09 -17.91
N GLY A 321 16.09 29.53 -16.63
CA GLY A 321 14.87 30.00 -15.97
C GLY A 321 14.14 31.13 -16.73
N PRO A 322 14.80 32.24 -17.10
CA PRO A 322 14.15 33.35 -17.82
C PRO A 322 13.61 32.96 -19.21
N MET A 323 14.27 32.02 -19.89
CA MET A 323 13.82 31.53 -21.19
C MET A 323 12.55 30.71 -21.05
N ALA A 324 12.48 29.82 -20.06
CA ALA A 324 11.30 29.03 -19.76
C ALA A 324 10.11 29.93 -19.37
N GLU A 325 10.34 30.96 -18.56
CA GLU A 325 9.30 31.94 -18.17
C GLU A 325 8.71 32.65 -19.39
N LYS A 326 9.55 33.14 -20.31
CA LYS A 326 9.10 33.78 -21.54
C LYS A 326 8.30 32.82 -22.44
N LEU A 327 8.70 31.57 -22.54
CA LEU A 327 7.95 30.56 -23.30
C LEU A 327 6.58 30.29 -22.68
N MET A 328 6.50 30.20 -21.34
CA MET A 328 5.23 30.09 -20.62
C MET A 328 4.32 31.29 -20.87
N GLU A 329 4.84 32.51 -20.84
CA GLU A 329 4.04 33.71 -21.14
C GLU A 329 3.45 33.73 -22.55
N VAL A 330 4.11 33.09 -23.52
CA VAL A 330 3.60 32.95 -24.88
C VAL A 330 2.56 31.83 -24.93
N ALA A 331 2.86 30.66 -24.36
CA ALA A 331 1.95 29.51 -24.35
C ALA A 331 0.63 29.77 -23.61
N VAL A 332 0.64 30.61 -22.57
CA VAL A 332 -0.60 31.06 -21.90
C VAL A 332 -1.51 31.85 -22.85
N ARG A 333 -0.95 32.55 -23.84
CA ARG A 333 -1.74 33.30 -24.82
C ARG A 333 -2.15 32.46 -26.01
N SER A 334 -1.29 31.56 -26.48
CA SER A 334 -1.56 30.72 -27.66
C SER A 334 -2.34 29.45 -27.31
N GLY A 335 -2.24 28.95 -26.08
CA GLY A 335 -2.73 27.62 -25.68
C GLY A 335 -1.78 26.48 -26.06
N ASP A 336 -0.52 26.78 -26.37
CA ASP A 336 0.47 25.76 -26.73
C ASP A 336 0.91 24.94 -25.51
N TRP A 337 1.38 23.73 -25.75
CA TRP A 337 1.84 22.83 -24.70
C TRP A 337 3.31 23.02 -24.42
N ILE A 338 3.67 23.07 -23.14
CA ILE A 338 5.08 23.20 -22.73
C ILE A 338 5.51 21.94 -22.00
N PHE A 339 6.66 21.41 -22.42
CA PHE A 339 7.37 20.33 -21.76
C PHE A 339 8.67 20.86 -21.15
N LEU A 340 8.73 20.94 -19.83
CA LEU A 340 9.93 21.34 -19.10
C LEU A 340 10.64 20.09 -18.58
N GLN A 341 11.96 20.00 -18.75
CA GLN A 341 12.77 18.87 -18.28
C GLN A 341 13.90 19.33 -17.36
N VAL A 342 13.99 18.76 -16.17
CA VAL A 342 15.12 18.94 -15.25
C VAL A 342 15.82 17.59 -15.08
N GLY A 343 17.07 17.49 -15.48
CA GLY A 343 17.92 16.33 -15.17
C GLY A 343 18.58 16.51 -13.81
N LEU A 344 18.32 15.60 -12.87
CA LEU A 344 19.03 15.52 -11.58
C LEU A 344 19.89 14.25 -11.56
N THR A 345 20.87 14.21 -10.66
CA THR A 345 21.82 13.08 -10.57
C THR A 345 21.13 11.72 -10.33
N PHE A 346 19.95 11.72 -9.69
CA PHE A 346 19.24 10.50 -9.29
C PHE A 346 17.82 10.37 -9.84
N CYS A 347 17.29 11.38 -10.53
CA CYS A 347 15.96 11.36 -11.14
C CYS A 347 15.79 12.46 -12.19
N SER A 348 14.78 12.35 -13.04
CA SER A 348 14.36 13.45 -13.92
C SER A 348 12.97 13.90 -13.55
N ILE A 349 12.76 15.22 -13.50
CA ILE A 349 11.45 15.82 -13.29
C ILE A 349 11.02 16.48 -14.59
N HIS A 350 9.86 16.07 -15.09
CA HIS A 350 9.26 16.68 -16.27
C HIS A 350 7.94 17.31 -15.92
N VAL A 351 7.70 18.54 -16.39
CA VAL A 351 6.46 19.27 -16.13
C VAL A 351 5.78 19.56 -17.46
N LEU A 352 4.53 19.15 -17.56
CA LEU A 352 3.67 19.41 -18.69
C LEU A 352 2.58 20.42 -18.32
N LEU A 353 2.45 21.43 -19.17
CA LEU A 353 1.44 22.47 -19.07
C LEU A 353 0.54 22.41 -20.31
N PHE A 354 -0.78 22.35 -20.09
CA PHE A 354 -1.78 22.19 -21.13
C PHE A 354 -2.71 23.40 -21.19
N ASP A 355 -3.12 23.75 -22.42
CA ASP A 355 -4.22 24.65 -22.78
C ASP A 355 -4.47 25.76 -21.76
N SER A 356 -3.56 26.73 -21.62
CA SER A 356 -3.58 27.68 -20.50
C SER A 356 -4.19 29.05 -20.81
N PRO A 357 -5.51 29.27 -20.97
CA PRO A 357 -6.04 30.59 -21.33
C PRO A 357 -6.17 31.59 -20.16
N ALA A 358 -5.53 31.37 -19.01
CA ALA A 358 -5.56 32.34 -17.92
C ALA A 358 -4.25 32.37 -17.13
N TYR A 359 -3.56 33.52 -17.20
CA TYR A 359 -2.40 33.83 -16.36
C TYR A 359 -2.87 33.92 -14.89
N ASN A 360 -2.83 32.82 -14.16
CA ASN A 360 -3.30 32.75 -12.77
C ASN A 360 -2.09 32.73 -11.81
N LEU A 361 -2.20 33.39 -10.65
CA LEU A 361 -1.16 33.43 -9.60
C LEU A 361 -0.69 32.02 -9.18
N ALA A 362 -1.51 30.99 -9.41
CA ALA A 362 -1.19 29.59 -9.18
C ALA A 362 0.01 29.11 -10.01
N LEU A 363 0.11 29.49 -11.29
CA LEU A 363 1.23 29.09 -12.16
C LEU A 363 2.55 29.74 -11.71
N THR A 364 2.51 31.00 -11.27
CA THR A 364 3.67 31.70 -10.70
C THR A 364 4.11 31.07 -9.37
N SER A 365 3.15 30.60 -8.56
CA SER A 365 3.44 29.88 -7.30
C SER A 365 4.04 28.50 -7.55
N ILE A 366 3.48 27.74 -8.49
CA ILE A 366 4.00 26.44 -8.94
C ILE A 366 5.41 26.62 -9.50
N PHE A 367 5.65 27.65 -10.32
CA PHE A 367 6.97 27.95 -10.86
C PHE A 367 7.96 28.37 -9.76
N ARG A 368 7.57 29.21 -8.79
CA ARG A 368 8.44 29.53 -7.63
C ARG A 368 8.76 28.27 -6.83
N ARG A 369 7.81 27.37 -6.63
CA ARG A 369 8.02 26.10 -5.93
C ARG A 369 8.89 25.14 -6.73
N LEU A 370 8.71 25.02 -8.05
CA LEU A 370 9.54 24.23 -8.94
C LEU A 370 10.94 24.81 -9.09
N SER A 371 11.09 26.14 -9.18
CA SER A 371 12.38 26.82 -9.22
C SER A 371 13.12 26.67 -7.90
N LEU A 372 12.44 26.80 -6.76
CA LEU A 372 12.98 26.47 -5.44
C LEU A 372 13.36 24.99 -5.36
N LEU A 373 12.52 24.08 -5.85
CA LEU A 373 12.80 22.65 -5.92
C LEU A 373 14.08 22.38 -6.73
N VAL A 374 14.19 22.95 -7.92
CA VAL A 374 15.37 22.85 -8.78
C VAL A 374 16.61 23.42 -8.08
N THR A 375 16.48 24.56 -7.40
CA THR A 375 17.58 25.21 -6.65
C THR A 375 17.96 24.44 -5.39
N MET A 376 17.06 23.67 -4.79
CA MET A 376 17.36 22.82 -3.63
C MET A 376 17.88 21.43 -4.02
N LEU A 377 17.60 20.96 -5.24
CA LEU A 377 17.97 19.63 -5.73
C LEU A 377 19.26 19.63 -6.56
N VAL A 378 19.60 20.75 -7.21
CA VAL A 378 20.95 21.05 -7.75
C VAL A 378 21.84 21.53 -6.61
#